data_AF-E9I375-F1
#
_entry.id   AF-E9I375-F1
#
_cell.length_a   1.000
_cell.length_b   1.000
_cell.length_c   1.000
_cell.angle_alpha   90.00
_cell.angle_beta   90.00
_cell.angle_gamma   90.00
#
_symmetry.space_group_name_H-M   'P 1'
#
loop_
_entity.id
_entity.type
_entity.pdbx_description
1 polymer ?
#
loop_
_entity_poly.entity_id
_entity_poly.type
_entity_poly.pdbx_seq_one_letter_code
_entity_poly.pdbx_strand_id
1 'polypeptide(L)'
;MNSAGSHIDDELPERAKVLLVDDDEVNLVLTAAALRERGFEVTESASGEAALGLIAHMSPDLIVLDAMMPELDGFETCTRLREFPGFESTPVLMLTGLDDDASINRAYQ
;
A
#
# COMPACT_ATOMS: atom_id res chain seq x y z
N MET A 1 17.39 -24.12 42.17
CA MET A 1 16.30 -23.15 42.42
C MET A 1 16.47 -22.03 41.40
N ASN A 2 15.46 -21.87 40.54
CA ASN A 2 15.47 -21.04 39.34
C ASN A 2 15.57 -19.54 39.64
N SER A 3 16.17 -18.80 38.72
CA SER A 3 15.69 -17.48 38.28
C SER A 3 16.23 -17.23 36.88
N ALA A 4 15.51 -17.74 35.89
CA ALA A 4 15.64 -17.28 34.52
C ALA A 4 15.08 -15.86 34.47
N GLY A 5 15.95 -14.87 34.29
CA GLY A 5 15.56 -13.53 33.89
C GLY A 5 15.03 -13.59 32.47
N SER A 6 13.71 -13.62 32.32
CA SER A 6 13.04 -13.44 31.04
C SER A 6 13.14 -11.97 30.66
N HIS A 7 14.12 -11.63 29.82
CA HIS A 7 14.02 -10.46 28.95
C HIS A 7 12.90 -10.75 27.95
N ILE A 8 11.68 -10.42 28.34
CA ILE A 8 10.61 -10.16 27.39
C ILE A 8 10.86 -8.74 26.91
N ASP A 9 11.63 -8.62 25.84
CA ASP A 9 11.52 -7.46 24.97
C ASP A 9 10.08 -7.48 24.47
N ASP A 10 9.26 -6.56 24.99
CA ASP A 10 7.96 -6.22 24.40
C ASP A 10 8.26 -5.67 23.00
N GLU A 11 8.42 -6.57 22.02
CA GLU A 11 8.31 -6.21 20.61
C GLU A 11 6.88 -5.70 20.42
N LEU A 12 6.72 -4.37 20.47
CA LEU A 12 5.51 -3.70 20.01
C LEU A 12 5.14 -4.32 18.66
N PRO A 13 3.86 -4.68 18.44
CA PRO A 13 3.46 -5.33 17.19
C PRO A 13 3.96 -4.48 16.03
N GLU A 14 4.69 -5.11 15.10
CA GLU A 14 5.27 -4.42 13.95
C GLU A 14 4.15 -3.68 13.22
N ARG A 15 4.33 -2.37 12.99
CA ARG A 15 3.32 -1.56 12.31
C ARG A 15 3.25 -2.06 10.87
N ALA A 16 2.05 -2.42 10.42
CA ALA A 16 1.85 -2.83 9.03
C ALA A 16 2.26 -1.69 8.08
N LYS A 17 3.10 -2.02 7.11
CA LYS A 17 3.67 -1.11 6.12
C LYS A 17 2.72 -0.97 4.95
N VAL A 18 2.31 0.25 4.65
CA VAL A 18 1.39 0.58 3.58
C VAL A 18 2.12 1.41 2.53
N LEU A 19 2.08 0.97 1.28
CA LEU A 19 2.40 1.82 0.13
C LEU A 19 1.11 2.48 -0.36
N LEU A 20 0.99 3.79 -0.20
CA LEU A 20 -0.14 4.57 -0.70
C LEU A 20 0.27 5.27 -2.00
N VAL A 21 -0.53 5.10 -3.04
CA VAL A 21 -0.29 5.65 -4.38
C VAL A 21 -1.52 6.40 -4.86
N ASP A 22 -1.38 7.71 -5.08
CA ASP A 22 -2.45 8.62 -5.52
C ASP A 22 -1.78 9.85 -6.17
N ASP A 23 -2.24 10.28 -7.35
CA ASP A 23 -1.66 11.44 -8.05
C ASP A 23 -2.21 12.79 -7.53
N ASP A 24 -3.34 12.77 -6.82
CA ASP A 24 -3.88 13.96 -6.16
C ASP A 24 -3.20 14.16 -4.80
N GLU A 25 -2.39 15.23 -4.69
CA GLU A 25 -1.62 15.57 -3.49
C GLU A 25 -2.51 15.72 -2.24
N VAL A 26 -3.75 16.22 -2.39
CA VAL A 26 -4.67 16.40 -1.27
C VAL A 26 -5.16 15.05 -0.77
N ASN A 27 -5.58 14.16 -1.66
CA ASN A 27 -6.01 12.81 -1.29
C ASN A 27 -4.87 12.00 -0.68
N LEU A 28 -3.66 12.10 -1.25
CA LEU A 28 -2.46 11.44 -0.77
C LEU A 28 -2.16 11.82 0.69
N VAL A 29 -2.12 13.12 0.99
CA VAL A 29 -1.84 13.63 2.34
C VAL A 29 -2.94 13.26 3.33
N LEU A 30 -4.21 13.42 2.97
CA LEU A 30 -5.35 13.13 3.86
C LEU A 30 -5.43 11.63 4.18
N THR A 31 -5.27 10.78 3.18
CA THR A 31 -5.33 9.33 3.33
C THR A 31 -4.13 8.83 4.14
N ALA A 32 -2.93 9.35 3.87
CA ALA A 32 -1.74 9.01 4.63
C ALA A 32 -1.88 9.40 6.11
N ALA A 33 -2.41 10.59 6.41
CA ALA A 33 -2.69 11.02 7.78
C ALA A 33 -3.66 10.06 8.49
N ALA A 34 -4.79 9.73 7.84
CA ALA A 34 -5.82 8.86 8.40
C ALA A 34 -5.32 7.42 8.66
N LEU A 35 -4.42 6.90 7.81
CA LEU A 35 -3.77 5.61 8.00
C LEU A 35 -2.73 5.65 9.13
N ARG A 36 -1.88 6.68 9.17
CA ARG A 36 -0.89 6.85 10.24
C ARG A 36 -1.53 6.96 11.63
N GLU A 37 -2.65 7.68 11.73
CA GLU A 37 -3.45 7.77 12.97
C GLU A 37 -3.97 6.40 13.46
N ARG A 38 -4.18 5.45 12.53
CA ARG A 38 -4.59 4.07 12.82
C ARG A 38 -3.42 3.13 13.10
N GLY A 39 -2.19 3.64 13.10
CA GLY A 39 -0.98 2.89 13.47
C GLY A 39 -0.25 2.23 12.30
N PHE A 40 -0.61 2.53 11.05
CA PHE A 40 0.14 2.07 9.88
C PHE A 40 1.43 2.88 9.67
N GLU A 41 2.47 2.22 9.15
CA GLU A 41 3.64 2.89 8.61
C GLU A 41 3.39 3.15 7.12
N VAL A 42 3.27 4.42 6.72
CA VAL A 42 2.82 4.78 5.36
C VAL A 42 3.95 5.41 4.56
N THR A 43 4.27 4.79 3.42
CA THR A 43 5.09 5.34 2.35
C THR A 43 4.17 5.86 1.25
N GLU A 44 4.37 7.11 0.83
CA GLU A 44 3.55 7.79 -0.18
C GLU A 44 4.25 7.75 -1.54
N SER A 45 3.46 7.65 -2.63
CA SER A 45 3.91 7.77 -4.01
C SER A 45 2.89 8.55 -4.83
N ALA A 46 3.35 9.53 -5.61
CA ALA A 46 2.48 10.36 -6.44
C ALA A 46 2.21 9.78 -7.84
N SER A 47 2.78 8.61 -8.18
CA SER A 47 2.52 7.94 -9.45
C SER A 47 2.78 6.44 -9.38
N GLY A 48 2.23 5.70 -10.36
CA GLY A 48 2.49 4.27 -10.53
C GLY A 48 3.95 3.95 -10.82
N GLU A 49 4.64 4.74 -11.64
CA GLU A 49 6.07 4.55 -11.95
C GLU A 49 6.95 4.73 -10.73
N ALA A 50 6.68 5.77 -9.93
CA ALA A 50 7.39 5.99 -8.68
C ALA A 50 7.14 4.83 -7.70
N ALA A 51 5.90 4.33 -7.63
CA ALA A 51 5.56 3.17 -6.82
C ALA A 51 6.31 1.91 -7.25
N LEU A 52 6.41 1.65 -8.57
CA LEU A 52 7.19 0.53 -9.13
C LEU A 52 8.69 0.65 -8.81
N GLY A 53 9.23 1.88 -8.75
CA GLY A 53 10.62 2.10 -8.31
C GLY A 53 10.83 1.85 -6.82
N LEU A 54 9.82 2.17 -5.99
CA LEU A 54 9.88 1.97 -4.54
C LEU A 54 9.84 0.49 -4.17
N ILE A 55 8.96 -0.31 -4.77
CA ILE A 55 8.79 -1.73 -4.41
C ILE A 55 10.05 -2.59 -4.64
N ALA A 56 11.00 -2.14 -5.45
CA ALA A 56 12.31 -2.80 -5.56
C ALA A 56 13.15 -2.73 -4.26
N HIS A 57 12.81 -1.82 -3.35
CA HIS A 57 13.59 -1.52 -2.15
C HIS A 57 12.78 -1.62 -0.85
N MET A 58 11.51 -2.02 -0.92
CA MET A 58 10.63 -2.15 0.24
C MET A 58 9.69 -3.34 0.07
N SER A 59 9.10 -3.82 1.17
CA SER A 59 8.09 -4.88 1.17
C SER A 59 6.88 -4.43 1.98
N PRO A 60 5.88 -3.77 1.36
CA PRO A 60 4.65 -3.36 2.03
C PRO A 60 3.76 -4.57 2.32
N ASP A 61 3.04 -4.52 3.43
CA ASP A 61 2.01 -5.48 3.81
C ASP A 61 0.68 -5.22 3.07
N LEU A 62 0.48 -3.99 2.59
CA LEU A 62 -0.69 -3.54 1.83
C LEU A 62 -0.29 -2.45 0.84
N ILE A 63 -0.85 -2.49 -0.35
CA ILE A 63 -0.78 -1.39 -1.32
C ILE A 63 -2.17 -0.76 -1.42
N VAL A 64 -2.27 0.54 -1.18
CA VAL A 64 -3.47 1.33 -1.44
C VAL A 64 -3.22 2.15 -2.69
N LEU A 65 -4.07 2.00 -3.70
CA LEU A 65 -3.79 2.46 -5.05
C LEU A 65 -5.00 3.16 -5.63
N ASP A 66 -4.85 4.43 -6.03
CA ASP A 66 -5.88 5.10 -6.79
C ASP A 66 -6.06 4.44 -8.17
N ALA A 67 -7.31 4.29 -8.60
CA ALA A 67 -7.63 3.65 -9.87
C ALA A 67 -7.35 4.53 -11.09
N MET A 68 -7.38 5.86 -10.93
CA MET A 68 -7.45 6.85 -12.00
C MET A 68 -6.30 7.86 -11.91
N MET A 69 -5.10 7.42 -12.28
CA MET A 69 -3.93 8.28 -12.35
C MET A 69 -3.54 8.60 -13.82
N PRO A 70 -2.90 9.75 -14.10
CA PRO A 70 -2.35 10.06 -15.40
C PRO A 70 -1.15 9.16 -15.72
N GLU A 71 -0.87 9.02 -17.02
CA GLU A 71 0.24 8.21 -17.57
C GLU A 71 0.03 6.71 -17.33
N LEU A 72 0.18 6.25 -16.09
CA LEU A 72 -0.01 4.87 -15.69
C LEU A 72 -1.16 4.73 -14.69
N ASP A 73 -2.28 4.16 -15.16
CA ASP A 73 -3.46 3.98 -14.33
C ASP A 73 -3.22 2.95 -13.19
N GLY A 74 -4.10 2.97 -12.18
CA GLY A 74 -3.97 2.08 -11.02
C GLY A 74 -4.09 0.61 -11.36
N PHE A 75 -4.86 0.24 -12.39
CA PHE A 75 -5.02 -1.16 -12.78
C PHE A 75 -3.76 -1.69 -13.48
N GLU A 76 -3.16 -0.88 -14.34
CA GLU A 76 -1.92 -1.22 -15.04
C GLU A 76 -0.74 -1.20 -14.06
N THR A 77 -0.74 -0.27 -13.08
CA THR A 77 0.19 -0.30 -11.93
C THR A 77 0.06 -1.61 -11.15
N CYS A 78 -1.16 -2.00 -10.77
CA CYS A 78 -1.44 -3.26 -10.07
C CYS A 78 -0.97 -4.48 -10.88
N THR A 79 -1.24 -4.50 -12.18
CA THR A 79 -0.78 -5.57 -13.09
C THR A 79 0.73 -5.70 -13.05
N ARG A 80 1.46 -4.58 -13.19
CA ARG A 80 2.93 -4.57 -13.12
C ARG A 80 3.45 -4.97 -11.75
N LEU A 81 2.83 -4.50 -10.67
CA LEU A 81 3.19 -4.90 -9.30
C LEU A 81 3.14 -6.41 -9.10
N ARG A 82 2.11 -7.09 -9.66
CA ARG A 82 1.99 -8.56 -9.57
C ARG A 82 3.05 -9.31 -10.36
N GLU A 83 3.69 -8.68 -11.35
CA GLU A 83 4.80 -9.27 -12.11
C GLU A 83 6.13 -9.18 -11.34
N PHE A 84 6.23 -8.37 -10.27
CA PHE A 84 7.42 -8.29 -9.45
C PHE A 84 7.56 -9.52 -8.53
N PRO A 85 8.74 -10.18 -8.49
CA PRO A 85 8.95 -11.33 -7.62
C PRO A 85 8.71 -10.98 -6.14
N GLY A 86 7.83 -11.74 -5.49
CA GLY A 86 7.47 -11.53 -4.09
C GLY A 86 6.28 -10.61 -3.86
N PHE A 87 5.68 -10.06 -4.91
CA PHE A 87 4.50 -9.19 -4.85
C PHE A 87 3.23 -9.83 -5.42
N GLU A 88 3.30 -11.09 -5.86
CA GLU A 88 2.20 -11.79 -6.53
C GLU A 88 0.95 -11.86 -5.65
N SER A 89 1.16 -12.00 -4.33
CA SER A 89 0.12 -12.13 -3.32
C SER A 89 -0.06 -10.90 -2.43
N THR A 90 0.67 -9.80 -2.68
CA THR A 90 0.55 -8.60 -1.84
C THR A 90 -0.87 -8.04 -1.97
N PRO A 91 -1.59 -7.82 -0.86
CA PRO A 91 -2.92 -7.23 -0.90
C PRO A 91 -2.88 -5.85 -1.57
N VAL A 92 -3.79 -5.63 -2.52
CA VAL A 92 -4.00 -4.34 -3.17
C VAL A 92 -5.43 -3.88 -2.88
N LEU A 93 -5.57 -2.72 -2.27
CA LEU A 93 -6.83 -2.01 -2.08
C LEU A 93 -6.93 -0.91 -3.11
N MET A 94 -7.80 -1.09 -4.10
CA MET A 94 -8.13 -0.02 -5.05
C MET A 94 -9.00 1.02 -4.34
N LEU A 95 -8.49 2.25 -4.24
CA LEU A 95 -9.24 3.41 -3.79
C LEU A 95 -9.72 4.14 -5.04
N THR A 96 -10.99 4.51 -5.12
CA THR A 96 -11.48 5.30 -6.27
C THR A 96 -12.70 6.12 -5.88
N GLY A 97 -12.79 7.32 -6.45
CA GLY A 97 -14.02 8.12 -6.45
C GLY A 97 -15.02 7.71 -7.53
N LEU A 98 -14.70 6.69 -8.35
CA LEU A 98 -15.60 6.16 -9.37
C LEU A 98 -16.72 5.35 -8.70
N ASP A 99 -17.97 5.81 -8.88
CA ASP A 99 -19.18 5.19 -8.35
C ASP A 99 -19.87 4.30 -9.41
N ASP A 100 -19.09 3.61 -10.23
CA ASP A 100 -19.62 2.76 -11.31
C ASP A 100 -19.19 1.28 -11.18
N ASP A 101 -20.14 0.38 -11.44
CA ASP A 101 -19.97 -1.07 -11.31
C ASP A 101 -18.84 -1.64 -12.21
N ALA A 102 -18.46 -0.96 -13.29
CA ALA A 102 -17.41 -1.45 -14.19
C ALA A 102 -16.02 -1.31 -13.56
N SER A 103 -15.81 -0.24 -12.77
CA SER A 103 -14.59 0.00 -12.00
C SER A 103 -14.39 -1.04 -10.91
N ILE A 104 -15.47 -1.49 -10.25
CA ILE A 104 -15.45 -2.58 -9.28
C ILE A 104 -15.01 -3.89 -9.95
N ASN A 105 -15.57 -4.21 -11.13
CA ASN A 105 -15.25 -5.46 -11.83
C ASN A 105 -13.79 -5.52 -12.32
N ARG A 106 -13.21 -4.40 -12.77
CA ARG A 106 -11.78 -4.34 -13.15
C ARG A 106 -10.84 -4.59 -11.97
N ALA A 107 -11.24 -4.25 -10.75
CA ALA A 107 -10.41 -4.46 -9.56
C ALA A 107 -10.29 -5.93 -9.14
N TYR A 108 -11.23 -6.79 -9.57
CA TYR A 108 -11.26 -8.23 -9.25
C TYR A 108 -10.65 -9.12 -10.35
N GLN A 109 -10.30 -8.55 -11.50
CA GLN A 109 -9.63 -9.27 -12.60
C GLN A 109 -8.12 -9.26 -12.40
#